data_AF-R5GPS6-F1
#
_entry.id   AF-R5GPS6-F1
#
_cell.length_a   1.000
_cell.length_b   1.000
_cell.length_c   1.000
_cell.angle_alpha   90.00
_cell.angle_beta   90.00
_cell.angle_gamma   90.00
#
_symmetry.space_group_name_H-M   'P 1'
#
loop_
_entity.id
_entity.type
_entity.pdbx_description
1 polymer ?
#
loop_
_entity_poly.entity_id
_entity_poly.type
_entity_poly.pdbx_seq_one_letter_code
_entity_poly.pdbx_strand_id
1 'polypeptide(L)'
;MDSRKKKSGASGRRPVEPARNSGRNTAPQGRNARSSGNVKSHAGTNSRANQQRQLTPEQRRRTNQAYHKATVHRDVKSKRRGRRGGNYVMYYILGAAVIITVLIILSNTLLFNCTSIEVEGNSRYTAEQLITQSGIEKGQNLLHIDVDSAQSRIFAAFPYIDDVEVQKSFPTKVKIVVQEAEKWFQVSGGGVNAAVSRMGRIIELGSTPGLPVIEGYAPTDISPGIKLTSKEAGKTDLPAQILEAAEENGIAGVSHIDLTDRFDITIDCGDNITLEIGGASDLGIKFAEASAAIKQEHSNVVIDLRAQEKIFVRNKNDQEQVLPDLGPTSEGTAEAGSAEVTAEQ
;
A
#
# COMPACT_ATOMS: atom_id res chain seq x y z
N MET A 1 7.64 -24.30 -35.48
CA MET A 1 8.82 -24.53 -36.34
C MET A 1 9.82 -23.44 -35.98
N ASP A 2 11.07 -23.59 -35.54
CA ASP A 2 12.02 -24.68 -35.33
C ASP A 2 13.04 -24.15 -34.30
N SER A 3 13.26 -24.80 -33.14
CA SER A 3 14.39 -25.70 -32.82
C SER A 3 15.83 -25.14 -32.95
N ARG A 4 16.51 -24.87 -31.81
CA ARG A 4 17.92 -25.22 -31.45
C ARG A 4 18.31 -24.57 -30.11
N LYS A 5 18.35 -25.23 -28.94
CA LYS A 5 19.20 -26.30 -28.35
C LYS A 5 20.67 -25.91 -28.02
N LYS A 6 20.96 -25.96 -26.69
CA LYS A 6 22.22 -26.35 -25.98
C LYS A 6 23.38 -25.32 -25.97
N LYS A 7 24.19 -25.16 -24.91
CA LYS A 7 24.69 -26.13 -23.91
C LYS A 7 25.36 -25.43 -22.71
N SER A 8 25.55 -26.20 -21.65
CA SER A 8 26.08 -25.94 -20.31
C SER A 8 27.60 -26.19 -20.12
N GLY A 9 28.14 -25.70 -18.98
CA GLY A 9 29.37 -26.19 -18.29
C GLY A 9 30.60 -25.26 -18.42
N ALA A 10 31.56 -25.15 -17.50
CA ALA A 10 31.79 -25.69 -16.16
C ALA A 10 33.03 -24.98 -15.53
N SER A 11 33.12 -25.04 -14.20
CA SER A 11 34.27 -24.92 -13.26
C SER A 11 35.73 -24.89 -13.79
N GLY A 12 36.61 -24.08 -13.15
CA GLY A 12 38.07 -24.27 -13.24
C GLY A 12 38.95 -23.24 -12.48
N ARG A 13 39.70 -23.74 -11.49
CA ARG A 13 40.58 -23.06 -10.49
C ARG A 13 41.90 -22.40 -11.00
N ARG A 14 42.30 -21.30 -10.31
CA ARG A 14 43.64 -20.87 -9.77
C ARG A 14 44.84 -20.65 -10.74
N PRO A 15 46.01 -20.09 -10.29
CA PRO A 15 46.36 -19.07 -9.25
C PRO A 15 47.24 -17.92 -9.86
N VAL A 16 47.73 -16.88 -9.15
CA VAL A 16 49.08 -16.79 -8.54
C VAL A 16 49.30 -15.35 -7.96
N GLU A 17 49.72 -15.25 -6.70
CA GLU A 17 50.32 -14.10 -5.96
C GLU A 17 51.83 -13.90 -6.37
N PRO A 18 52.66 -12.94 -5.89
CA PRO A 18 52.49 -11.96 -4.81
C PRO A 18 53.09 -10.55 -5.04
N ALA A 19 52.83 -9.61 -4.13
CA ALA A 19 53.81 -8.58 -3.76
C ALA A 19 53.55 -7.98 -2.37
N ARG A 20 54.59 -8.01 -1.53
CA ARG A 20 54.74 -7.42 -0.21
C ARG A 20 54.68 -5.89 -0.25
N ASN A 21 54.15 -5.24 0.79
CA ASN A 21 54.97 -4.29 1.57
C ASN A 21 54.43 -4.04 2.99
N SER A 22 55.38 -3.81 3.88
CA SER A 22 55.33 -3.59 5.32
C SER A 22 54.84 -2.20 5.75
N GLY A 23 54.18 -2.14 6.92
CA GLY A 23 53.93 -0.90 7.65
C GLY A 23 53.50 -1.18 9.09
N ARG A 24 54.47 -1.30 10.00
CA ARG A 24 54.31 -1.28 11.46
C ARG A 24 54.25 0.17 11.94
N ASN A 25 53.42 0.45 12.95
CA ASN A 25 53.61 1.41 14.07
C ASN A 25 52.24 1.67 14.73
N THR A 26 52.03 1.90 16.03
CA THR A 26 52.78 1.73 17.30
C THR A 26 51.78 2.10 18.40
N ALA A 27 51.77 1.36 19.51
CA ALA A 27 50.99 1.66 20.71
C ALA A 27 51.67 2.77 21.56
N PRO A 28 50.92 3.58 22.33
CA PRO A 28 51.52 4.59 23.19
C PRO A 28 51.92 4.03 24.56
N GLN A 29 53.13 4.42 25.01
CA GLN A 29 53.63 4.26 26.37
C GLN A 29 53.20 5.45 27.24
N GLY A 30 52.59 5.17 28.39
CA GLY A 30 52.50 6.10 29.51
C GLY A 30 53.53 5.72 30.58
N ARG A 31 54.56 6.56 30.75
CA ARG A 31 55.54 6.52 31.84
C ARG A 31 54.93 7.19 33.09
N ASN A 32 55.28 6.69 34.27
CA ASN A 32 55.86 7.52 35.32
C ASN A 32 56.70 6.69 36.30
N ALA A 33 57.95 7.14 36.44
CA ALA A 33 58.95 6.75 37.44
C ALA A 33 58.57 7.38 38.80
N ARG A 34 59.17 7.11 39.98
CA ARG A 34 60.53 6.83 40.47
C ARG A 34 60.33 6.15 41.85
N SER A 35 61.22 5.35 42.41
CA SER A 35 62.45 5.80 43.07
C SER A 35 63.05 4.59 43.81
N SER A 36 64.31 4.28 43.52
CA SER A 36 65.11 3.27 44.23
C SER A 36 65.86 3.93 45.39
N GLY A 37 65.65 3.40 46.60
CA GLY A 37 66.48 3.65 47.78
C GLY A 37 67.41 2.47 48.02
N ASN A 38 68.69 2.79 48.18
CA ASN A 38 69.85 1.92 48.27
C ASN A 38 70.13 1.53 49.75
N VAL A 39 70.29 0.25 50.09
CA VAL A 39 71.03 -0.18 51.30
C VAL A 39 71.78 -1.49 51.02
N LYS A 40 73.07 -1.48 51.42
CA LYS A 40 74.10 -2.50 51.26
C LYS A 40 73.97 -3.68 52.25
N SER A 41 74.81 -4.68 51.98
CA SER A 41 75.35 -5.73 52.87
C SER A 41 74.49 -7.01 52.98
N HIS A 42 75.02 -8.24 52.95
CA HIS A 42 76.36 -8.72 53.22
C HIS A 42 76.82 -9.83 52.27
N ALA A 43 78.13 -9.87 52.08
CA ALA A 43 78.90 -10.94 51.48
C ALA A 43 78.73 -12.27 52.25
N GLY A 44 78.45 -13.32 51.49
CA GLY A 44 78.51 -14.71 51.94
C GLY A 44 79.06 -15.56 50.80
N THR A 45 80.38 -15.61 50.73
CA THR A 45 81.15 -16.55 49.91
C THR A 45 80.67 -17.98 50.11
N ASN A 46 80.29 -18.65 49.02
CA ASN A 46 80.49 -20.09 48.87
C ASN A 46 80.55 -20.45 47.39
N SER A 47 81.72 -20.21 46.81
CA SER A 47 82.18 -20.88 45.60
C SER A 47 82.52 -22.32 45.96
N ARG A 48 81.67 -23.28 45.59
CA ARG A 48 82.11 -24.65 45.34
C ARG A 48 81.69 -25.10 43.96
N ALA A 49 82.73 -25.38 43.20
CA ALA A 49 82.76 -25.88 41.86
C ALA A 49 81.92 -27.16 41.68
N ASN A 50 81.14 -27.15 40.60
CA ASN A 50 81.25 -28.09 39.48
C ASN A 50 81.55 -29.56 39.82
N GLN A 51 80.57 -30.43 39.62
CA GLN A 51 80.70 -31.65 38.80
C GLN A 51 79.32 -32.30 38.64
N GLN A 52 78.71 -32.11 37.47
CA GLN A 52 77.59 -32.96 37.04
C GLN A 52 78.10 -34.39 36.86
N ARG A 53 77.81 -35.26 37.82
CA ARG A 53 78.01 -36.71 37.69
C ARG A 53 77.13 -37.21 36.53
N GLN A 54 77.77 -37.66 35.45
CA GLN A 54 77.08 -38.44 34.42
C GLN A 54 76.58 -39.73 35.07
N LEU A 55 75.26 -39.93 35.06
CA LEU A 55 74.62 -41.11 35.63
C LEU A 55 75.00 -42.35 34.82
N THR A 56 75.29 -43.45 35.51
CA THR A 56 75.54 -44.76 34.87
C THR A 56 74.29 -45.26 34.14
N PRO A 57 74.42 -46.15 33.13
CA PRO A 57 73.29 -46.66 32.33
C PRO A 57 72.15 -47.26 33.18
N GLU A 58 72.48 -47.87 34.33
CA GLU A 58 71.49 -48.43 35.26
C GLU A 58 70.76 -47.34 36.08
N GLN A 59 71.46 -46.30 36.52
CA GLN A 59 70.84 -45.17 37.21
C GLN A 59 69.88 -44.43 36.27
N ARG A 60 70.22 -44.33 34.98
CA ARG A 60 69.33 -43.76 33.94
C ARG A 60 68.07 -44.60 33.71
N ARG A 61 68.16 -45.94 33.80
CA ARG A 61 66.99 -46.83 33.72
C ARG A 61 66.06 -46.68 34.92
N ARG A 62 66.61 -46.54 36.14
CA ARG A 62 65.82 -46.29 37.36
C ARG A 62 65.15 -44.92 37.34
N THR A 63 65.85 -43.88 36.88
CA THR A 63 65.24 -42.54 36.73
C THR A 63 64.18 -42.54 35.63
N ASN A 64 64.39 -43.25 34.51
CA ASN A 64 63.40 -43.34 33.43
C ASN A 64 62.15 -44.15 33.84
N GLN A 65 62.29 -45.21 34.64
CA GLN A 65 61.15 -45.91 35.23
C GLN A 65 60.40 -45.05 36.24
N ALA A 66 61.13 -44.28 37.07
CA ALA A 66 60.52 -43.30 37.97
C ALA A 66 59.83 -42.17 37.20
N TYR A 67 60.39 -41.72 36.07
CA TYR A 67 59.81 -40.71 35.18
C TYR A 67 58.55 -41.24 34.48
N HIS A 68 58.57 -42.48 33.97
CA HIS A 68 57.40 -43.13 33.36
C HIS A 68 56.28 -43.39 34.38
N LYS A 69 56.60 -43.82 35.62
CA LYS A 69 55.60 -43.90 36.71
C LYS A 69 55.06 -42.52 37.10
N ALA A 70 55.92 -41.49 37.09
CA ALA A 70 55.51 -40.12 37.39
C ALA A 70 54.68 -39.46 36.26
N THR A 71 54.89 -39.82 34.99
CA THR A 71 54.10 -39.30 33.85
C THR A 71 52.79 -40.06 33.65
N VAL A 72 52.76 -41.38 33.86
CA VAL A 72 51.52 -42.19 33.76
C VAL A 72 50.50 -41.80 34.85
N HIS A 73 50.95 -41.37 36.04
CA HIS A 73 50.07 -40.81 37.06
C HIS A 73 49.76 -39.30 36.90
N ARG A 74 50.37 -38.62 35.93
CA ARG A 74 50.15 -37.17 35.69
C ARG A 74 49.06 -36.89 34.67
N ASP A 75 48.81 -37.81 33.72
CA ASP A 75 47.82 -37.62 32.66
C ASP A 75 46.40 -38.09 32.99
N VAL A 76 46.19 -38.87 34.05
CA VAL A 76 44.82 -39.27 34.47
C VAL A 76 44.22 -38.28 35.50
N LYS A 77 44.98 -37.26 35.91
CA LYS A 77 44.54 -36.26 36.90
C LYS A 77 44.44 -34.83 36.34
N SER A 78 44.45 -34.64 35.02
CA SER A 78 44.06 -33.36 34.42
C SER A 78 42.55 -33.29 34.21
N LYS A 79 41.87 -32.92 35.30
CA LYS A 79 40.66 -32.10 35.27
C LYS A 79 39.52 -32.64 34.39
N ARG A 80 38.86 -33.71 34.88
CA ARG A 80 37.40 -33.60 35.09
C ARG A 80 37.15 -32.55 36.18
N ARG A 81 37.54 -31.29 35.93
CA ARG A 81 37.01 -30.16 36.70
C ARG A 81 35.59 -30.08 36.19
N GLY A 82 34.70 -30.76 36.91
CA GLY A 82 33.28 -30.61 36.71
C GLY A 82 32.99 -29.13 36.53
N ARG A 83 32.27 -28.79 35.47
CA ARG A 83 31.56 -27.51 35.35
C ARG A 83 30.55 -27.42 36.52
N ARG A 84 31.04 -27.35 37.75
CA ARG A 84 30.24 -27.15 38.97
C ARG A 84 29.95 -25.66 39.22
N GLY A 85 30.35 -24.79 38.29
CA GLY A 85 30.00 -23.36 38.26
C GLY A 85 29.05 -22.97 37.12
N GLY A 86 28.50 -23.94 36.35
CA GLY A 86 27.58 -23.66 35.24
C GLY A 86 26.17 -23.27 35.67
N ASN A 87 25.80 -23.53 36.93
CA ASN A 87 24.43 -23.29 37.41
C ASN A 87 24.18 -21.81 37.74
N TYR A 88 25.20 -21.07 38.18
CA TYR A 88 25.06 -19.63 38.48
C TYR A 88 24.84 -18.78 37.24
N VAL A 89 25.45 -19.14 36.10
CA VAL A 89 25.19 -18.46 34.82
C VAL A 89 23.72 -18.61 34.43
N MET A 90 23.13 -19.80 34.64
CA MET A 90 21.70 -20.03 34.42
C MET A 90 20.83 -19.18 35.36
N TYR A 91 21.20 -19.06 36.65
CA TYR A 91 20.49 -18.19 37.60
C TYR A 91 20.62 -16.70 37.26
N TYR A 92 21.78 -16.24 36.76
CA TYR A 92 21.96 -14.87 36.29
C TYR A 92 21.17 -14.60 35.01
N ILE A 93 21.12 -15.55 34.06
CA ILE A 93 20.30 -15.45 32.85
C ILE A 93 18.81 -15.43 33.23
N LEU A 94 18.37 -16.30 34.14
CA LEU A 94 16.99 -16.34 34.61
C LEU A 94 16.62 -15.06 35.37
N GLY A 95 17.50 -14.58 36.25
CA GLY A 95 17.33 -13.31 36.97
C GLY A 95 17.27 -12.12 36.02
N ALA A 96 18.17 -12.06 35.03
CA ALA A 96 18.14 -11.04 33.98
C ALA A 96 16.85 -11.12 33.15
N ALA A 97 16.40 -12.33 32.78
CA ALA A 97 15.14 -12.52 32.06
C ALA A 97 13.94 -12.01 32.88
N VAL A 98 13.86 -12.32 34.17
CA VAL A 98 12.81 -11.81 35.06
C VAL A 98 12.85 -10.28 35.15
N ILE A 99 14.03 -9.68 35.32
CA ILE A 99 14.17 -8.21 35.36
C ILE A 99 13.73 -7.59 34.02
N ILE A 100 14.14 -8.17 32.89
CA ILE A 100 13.73 -7.70 31.56
C ILE A 100 12.20 -7.81 31.40
N THR A 101 11.59 -8.91 31.80
CA THR A 101 10.13 -9.07 31.76
C THR A 101 9.41 -8.02 32.61
N VAL A 102 9.89 -7.76 33.83
CA VAL A 102 9.34 -6.71 34.71
C VAL A 102 9.48 -5.33 34.07
N LEU A 103 10.63 -5.02 33.48
CA LEU A 103 10.86 -3.75 32.78
C LEU A 103 9.95 -3.59 31.56
N ILE A 104 9.73 -4.66 30.78
CA ILE A 104 8.80 -4.65 29.65
C ILE A 104 7.38 -4.37 30.13
N ILE A 105 6.90 -5.07 31.17
CA ILE A 105 5.56 -4.86 31.72
C ILE A 105 5.40 -3.42 32.22
N LEU A 106 6.37 -2.90 32.97
CA LEU A 106 6.33 -1.54 33.52
C LEU A 106 6.39 -0.47 32.41
N SER A 107 7.22 -0.69 31.39
CA SER A 107 7.28 0.19 30.22
C SER A 107 5.95 0.18 29.47
N ASN A 108 5.32 -1.00 29.33
CA ASN A 108 4.05 -1.16 28.66
C ASN A 108 2.92 -0.42 29.39
N THR A 109 2.91 -0.43 30.73
CA THR A 109 1.82 0.15 31.53
C THR A 109 1.98 1.63 31.86
N LEU A 110 3.19 2.19 31.83
CA LEU A 110 3.43 3.58 32.25
C LEU A 110 3.84 4.53 31.12
N LEU A 111 4.55 4.05 30.10
CA LEU A 111 5.13 4.94 29.08
C LEU A 111 4.29 5.01 27.80
N PHE A 112 3.51 3.98 27.49
CA PHE A 112 2.79 3.84 26.21
C PHE A 112 1.28 4.01 26.33
N ASN A 113 0.79 4.81 27.27
CA ASN A 113 -0.65 5.05 27.41
C ASN A 113 -1.12 6.19 26.49
N CYS A 114 -2.23 5.96 25.79
CA CYS A 114 -2.88 6.94 24.94
C CYS A 114 -3.45 8.08 25.79
N THR A 115 -2.78 9.24 25.79
CA THR A 115 -3.20 10.42 26.56
C THR A 115 -3.99 11.41 25.69
N SER A 116 -3.65 11.49 24.40
CA SER A 116 -4.28 12.40 23.44
C SER A 116 -4.63 11.67 22.15
N ILE A 117 -5.80 11.98 21.61
CA ILE A 117 -6.24 11.54 20.30
C ILE A 117 -6.49 12.81 19.48
N GLU A 118 -5.74 12.96 18.40
CA GLU A 118 -5.81 14.10 17.49
C GLU A 118 -6.52 13.64 16.21
N VAL A 119 -7.49 14.43 15.75
CA VAL A 119 -8.25 14.16 14.52
C VAL A 119 -7.98 15.30 13.53
N GLU A 120 -7.63 14.94 12.31
CA GLU A 120 -7.30 15.87 11.22
C GLU A 120 -8.14 15.54 9.98
N GLY A 121 -8.43 16.56 9.17
CA GLY A 121 -9.19 16.40 7.92
C GLY A 121 -10.70 16.24 8.09
N ASN A 122 -11.23 16.42 9.30
CA ASN A 122 -12.65 16.37 9.57
C ASN A 122 -13.31 17.76 9.40
N SER A 123 -14.25 17.87 8.48
CA SER A 123 -15.08 19.06 8.26
C SER A 123 -16.56 18.79 8.51
N ARG A 124 -17.03 17.60 8.11
CA ARG A 124 -18.43 17.16 8.20
C ARG A 124 -18.74 16.38 9.47
N TYR A 125 -17.84 15.49 9.88
CA TYR A 125 -17.98 14.74 11.14
C TYR A 125 -17.15 15.40 12.24
N THR A 126 -17.65 15.33 13.48
CA THR A 126 -16.89 15.86 14.62
C THR A 126 -15.79 14.90 15.03
N ALA A 127 -14.70 15.44 15.58
CA ALA A 127 -13.62 14.63 16.15
C ALA A 127 -14.15 13.63 17.19
N GLU A 128 -15.13 14.03 17.99
CA GLU A 128 -15.76 13.20 19.02
C GLU A 128 -16.51 12.00 18.43
N GLN A 129 -17.23 12.19 17.33
CA GLN A 129 -17.91 11.09 16.61
C GLN A 129 -16.90 10.07 16.09
N LEU A 130 -15.81 10.56 15.47
CA LEU A 130 -14.76 9.71 14.91
C LEU A 130 -14.01 8.95 16.02
N ILE A 131 -13.67 9.61 17.13
CA ILE A 131 -13.02 8.97 18.28
C ILE A 131 -13.93 7.92 18.90
N THR A 132 -15.20 8.24 19.12
CA THR A 132 -16.17 7.29 19.70
C THR A 132 -16.30 6.05 18.83
N GLN A 133 -16.45 6.24 17.52
CA GLN A 133 -16.59 5.14 16.58
C GLN A 133 -15.29 4.33 16.41
N SER A 134 -14.13 4.98 16.56
CA SER A 134 -12.83 4.30 16.52
C SER A 134 -12.70 3.22 17.59
N GLY A 135 -13.43 3.34 18.71
CA GLY A 135 -13.31 2.45 19.87
C GLY A 135 -11.99 2.60 20.63
N ILE A 136 -11.23 3.67 20.36
CA ILE A 136 -10.00 4.00 21.07
C ILE A 136 -10.33 4.89 22.26
N GLU A 137 -9.97 4.43 23.45
CA GLU A 137 -10.21 5.17 24.69
C GLU A 137 -8.93 5.82 25.22
N LYS A 138 -9.09 6.98 25.88
CA LYS A 138 -7.99 7.59 26.62
C LYS A 138 -7.58 6.66 27.77
N GLY A 139 -6.27 6.50 27.97
CA GLY A 139 -5.68 5.57 28.93
C GLY A 139 -5.42 4.18 28.38
N GLN A 140 -5.92 3.84 27.19
CA GLN A 140 -5.64 2.57 26.55
C GLN A 140 -4.16 2.47 26.15
N ASN A 141 -3.62 1.26 26.24
CA ASN A 141 -2.24 0.98 25.87
C ASN A 141 -2.02 1.05 24.36
N LEU A 142 -1.15 1.96 23.91
CA LEU A 142 -0.84 2.22 22.50
C LEU A 142 -0.29 0.99 21.78
N LEU A 143 0.48 0.12 22.46
CA LEU A 143 0.99 -1.11 21.87
C LEU A 143 -0.13 -2.13 21.58
N HIS A 144 -1.22 -2.09 22.36
CA HIS A 144 -2.34 -3.02 22.22
C HIS A 144 -3.52 -2.46 21.41
N ILE A 145 -3.49 -1.18 21.03
CA ILE A 145 -4.51 -0.61 20.15
C ILE A 145 -4.44 -1.29 18.78
N ASP A 146 -5.57 -1.82 18.34
CA ASP A 146 -5.76 -2.32 16.98
C ASP A 146 -6.18 -1.15 16.07
N VAL A 147 -5.23 -0.72 15.25
CA VAL A 147 -5.35 0.42 14.34
C VAL A 147 -6.23 0.06 13.15
N ASP A 148 -6.04 -1.13 12.57
CA ASP A 148 -6.78 -1.60 11.40
C ASP A 148 -8.27 -1.77 11.72
N SER A 149 -8.57 -2.30 12.91
CA SER A 149 -9.94 -2.39 13.41
C SER A 149 -10.55 -1.01 13.66
N ALA A 150 -9.80 -0.06 14.19
CA ALA A 150 -10.28 1.32 14.40
C ALA A 150 -10.58 2.01 13.06
N GLN A 151 -9.68 1.89 12.07
CA GLN A 151 -9.89 2.38 10.71
C GLN A 151 -11.15 1.77 10.10
N SER A 152 -11.29 0.44 10.16
CA SER A 152 -12.42 -0.29 9.59
C SER A 152 -13.75 0.14 10.20
N ARG A 153 -13.81 0.37 11.52
CA ARG A 153 -15.03 0.84 12.21
C ARG A 153 -15.44 2.25 11.79
N ILE A 154 -14.48 3.17 11.68
CA ILE A 154 -14.74 4.53 11.22
C ILE A 154 -15.17 4.48 9.75
N PHE A 155 -14.39 3.81 8.91
CA PHE A 155 -14.64 3.69 7.49
C PHE A 155 -16.00 3.06 7.19
N ALA A 156 -16.45 2.05 7.94
CA ALA A 156 -17.76 1.44 7.72
C ALA A 156 -18.94 2.32 8.18
N ALA A 157 -18.74 3.16 9.20
CA ALA A 157 -19.84 3.91 9.83
C ALA A 157 -20.16 5.25 9.15
N PHE A 158 -19.19 5.83 8.42
CA PHE A 158 -19.28 7.19 7.92
C PHE A 158 -19.21 7.24 6.38
N PRO A 159 -20.35 7.28 5.66
CA PRO A 159 -20.39 7.28 4.19
C PRO A 159 -19.62 8.40 3.51
N TYR A 160 -19.48 9.55 4.18
CA TYR A 160 -18.80 10.75 3.65
C TYR A 160 -17.28 10.75 3.85
N ILE A 161 -16.67 9.59 4.08
CA ILE A 161 -15.22 9.45 4.27
C ILE A 161 -14.68 8.51 3.19
N ASP A 162 -13.73 9.00 2.41
CA ASP A 162 -13.09 8.26 1.33
C ASP A 162 -11.85 7.47 1.79
N ASP A 163 -11.15 7.97 2.81
CA ASP A 163 -10.06 7.25 3.45
C ASP A 163 -9.91 7.62 4.94
N VAL A 164 -9.42 6.68 5.73
CA VAL A 164 -9.11 6.87 7.15
C VAL A 164 -7.76 6.28 7.45
N GLU A 165 -6.83 7.12 7.89
CA GLU A 165 -5.54 6.70 8.40
C GLU A 165 -5.50 6.86 9.93
N VAL A 166 -5.30 5.76 10.65
CA VAL A 166 -5.05 5.81 12.08
C VAL A 166 -3.57 5.50 12.31
N GLN A 167 -2.87 6.37 13.01
CA GLN A 167 -1.44 6.22 13.29
C GLN A 167 -1.15 6.34 14.78
N LYS A 168 -0.24 5.49 15.26
CA LYS A 168 0.30 5.55 16.63
C LYS A 168 1.46 6.53 16.64
N SER A 169 1.26 7.68 17.27
CA SER A 169 2.29 8.69 17.51
C SER A 169 2.91 8.44 18.89
N PHE A 170 3.95 7.60 18.92
CA PHE A 170 4.65 7.27 20.15
C PHE A 170 5.27 8.51 20.82
N PRO A 171 5.32 8.57 22.16
CA PRO A 171 4.95 7.49 23.09
C PRO A 171 3.46 7.44 23.48
N THR A 172 2.70 8.53 23.37
CA THR A 172 1.41 8.67 24.08
C THR A 172 0.22 9.14 23.22
N LYS A 173 0.37 9.27 21.90
CA LYS A 173 -0.66 9.86 21.05
C LYS A 173 -1.17 8.91 19.99
N VAL A 174 -2.44 9.08 19.61
CA VAL A 174 -3.03 8.50 18.39
C VAL A 174 -3.44 9.66 17.49
N LYS A 175 -3.11 9.56 16.21
CA LYS A 175 -3.56 10.49 15.18
C LYS A 175 -4.56 9.76 14.27
N ILE A 176 -5.69 10.39 14.00
CA ILE A 176 -6.69 9.92 13.04
C ILE A 176 -6.76 10.98 11.94
N VAL A 177 -6.31 10.63 10.74
CA VAL A 177 -6.38 11.48 9.55
C VAL A 177 -7.53 10.97 8.70
N VAL A 178 -8.46 11.84 8.36
CA VAL A 178 -9.63 11.51 7.54
C VAL A 178 -9.55 12.27 6.22
N GLN A 179 -9.79 11.56 5.12
CA GLN A 179 -10.04 12.18 3.83
C GLN A 179 -11.54 12.14 3.57
N GLU A 180 -12.16 13.30 3.46
CA GLU A 180 -13.59 13.38 3.18
C GLU A 180 -13.91 13.05 1.73
N ALA A 181 -15.06 12.41 1.53
CA ALA A 181 -15.54 12.04 0.22
C ALA A 181 -16.23 13.24 -0.45
N GLU A 182 -15.69 13.64 -1.59
CA GLU A 182 -16.32 14.62 -2.48
C GLU A 182 -17.17 13.91 -3.52
N LYS A 183 -18.41 14.37 -3.72
CA LYS A 183 -19.29 13.81 -4.74
C LYS A 183 -18.73 14.15 -6.12
N TRP A 184 -18.60 13.14 -6.97
CA TRP A 184 -17.99 13.31 -8.28
C TRP A 184 -18.92 12.95 -9.43
N PHE A 185 -19.70 11.87 -9.30
CA PHE A 185 -20.73 11.48 -10.25
C PHE A 185 -21.90 10.81 -9.54
N GLN A 186 -22.98 10.55 -10.28
CA GLN A 186 -24.11 9.78 -9.78
C GLN A 186 -24.48 8.64 -10.72
N VAL A 187 -24.85 7.49 -10.15
CA VAL A 187 -25.32 6.31 -10.90
C VAL A 187 -26.80 6.10 -10.66
N SER A 188 -27.52 5.67 -11.69
CA SER A 188 -28.92 5.24 -11.54
C SER A 188 -29.01 3.72 -11.32
N GLY A 189 -29.72 3.30 -10.27
CA GLY A 189 -29.93 1.89 -9.95
C GLY A 189 -31.22 1.65 -9.19
N GLY A 190 -32.07 0.74 -9.68
CA GLY A 190 -33.32 0.38 -8.98
C GLY A 190 -34.32 1.53 -8.83
N GLY A 191 -34.28 2.52 -9.73
CA GLY A 191 -35.14 3.71 -9.70
C GLY A 191 -34.69 4.82 -8.75
N VAL A 192 -33.50 4.69 -8.14
CA VAL A 192 -32.91 5.70 -7.26
C VAL A 192 -31.51 6.06 -7.78
N ASN A 193 -31.15 7.34 -7.70
CA ASN A 193 -29.80 7.79 -8.00
C ASN A 193 -28.93 7.70 -6.75
N ALA A 194 -27.65 7.36 -6.90
CA ALA A 194 -26.69 7.33 -5.82
C ALA A 194 -25.49 8.20 -6.17
N ALA A 195 -25.13 9.13 -5.29
CA ALA A 195 -23.95 9.96 -5.45
C ALA A 195 -22.69 9.18 -5.03
N VAL A 196 -21.65 9.26 -5.85
CA VAL A 196 -20.44 8.46 -5.74
C VAL A 196 -19.22 9.38 -5.70
N SER A 197 -18.25 9.03 -4.86
CA SER A 197 -17.01 9.77 -4.71
C SER A 197 -15.98 9.45 -5.80
N ARG A 198 -14.91 10.24 -5.86
CA ARG A 198 -13.77 9.95 -6.75
C ARG A 198 -13.12 8.59 -6.49
N MET A 199 -13.15 8.12 -5.24
CA MET A 199 -12.64 6.78 -4.88
C MET A 199 -13.64 5.64 -5.16
N GLY A 200 -14.79 5.97 -5.75
CA GLY A 200 -15.84 5.01 -6.09
C GLY A 200 -16.70 4.60 -4.90
N ARG A 201 -16.71 5.38 -3.81
CA ARG A 201 -17.52 5.11 -2.62
C ARG A 201 -18.89 5.74 -2.75
N ILE A 202 -19.94 5.01 -2.40
CA ILE A 202 -21.31 5.55 -2.41
C ILE A 202 -21.50 6.45 -1.18
N ILE A 203 -21.82 7.72 -1.40
CA ILE A 203 -21.91 8.72 -0.35
C ILE A 203 -23.34 8.83 0.19
N GLU A 204 -24.31 8.99 -0.72
CA GLU A 204 -25.73 9.12 -0.37
C GLU A 204 -26.65 8.72 -1.52
N LEU A 205 -27.92 8.50 -1.18
CA LEU A 205 -29.00 8.25 -2.14
C LEU A 205 -29.75 9.56 -2.42
N GLY A 206 -30.16 9.72 -3.67
CA GLY A 206 -30.87 10.90 -4.18
C GLY A 206 -30.15 11.50 -5.40
N SER A 207 -30.91 12.32 -6.14
CA SER A 207 -30.35 13.06 -7.26
C SER A 207 -29.65 14.32 -6.74
N THR A 208 -28.36 14.47 -7.06
CA THR A 208 -27.61 15.70 -6.76
C THR A 208 -27.48 16.51 -8.05
N PRO A 209 -28.01 17.76 -8.10
CA PRO A 209 -27.86 18.63 -9.26
C PRO A 209 -26.40 18.95 -9.57
N GLY A 210 -26.06 19.05 -10.85
CA GLY A 210 -24.73 19.46 -11.31
C GLY A 210 -23.66 18.37 -11.35
N LEU A 211 -24.01 17.12 -11.00
CA LEU A 211 -23.12 15.97 -11.17
C LEU A 211 -23.44 15.19 -12.44
N PRO A 212 -22.41 14.65 -13.14
CA PRO A 212 -22.60 13.74 -14.25
C PRO A 212 -23.45 12.53 -13.85
N VAL A 213 -24.42 12.16 -14.69
CA VAL A 213 -25.30 11.00 -14.49
C VAL A 213 -24.83 9.84 -15.33
N ILE A 214 -24.68 8.67 -14.72
CA ILE A 214 -24.28 7.44 -15.40
C ILE A 214 -25.46 6.48 -15.42
N GLU A 215 -25.90 6.17 -16.64
CA GLU A 215 -26.96 5.19 -16.91
C GLU A 215 -26.37 3.87 -17.41
N GLY A 216 -27.15 2.78 -17.30
CA GLY A 216 -26.70 1.46 -17.77
C GLY A 216 -25.56 0.80 -16.96
N TYR A 217 -25.12 1.40 -15.84
CA TYR A 217 -24.05 0.86 -14.99
C TYR A 217 -24.40 -0.47 -14.31
N ALA A 218 -25.69 -0.70 -14.01
CA ALA A 218 -26.20 -1.89 -13.33
C ALA A 218 -25.49 -2.20 -11.99
N PRO A 219 -25.64 -1.34 -10.95
CA PRO A 219 -24.94 -1.53 -9.67
C PRO A 219 -25.38 -2.81 -8.95
N THR A 220 -24.43 -3.47 -8.26
CA THR A 220 -24.69 -4.65 -7.43
C THR A 220 -25.46 -4.27 -6.17
N ASP A 221 -25.02 -3.20 -5.51
CA ASP A 221 -25.58 -2.63 -4.30
C ASP A 221 -25.42 -1.10 -4.37
N ILE A 222 -26.41 -0.37 -3.85
CA ILE A 222 -26.46 1.10 -3.84
C ILE A 222 -26.41 1.68 -2.41
N SER A 223 -26.08 0.85 -1.42
CA SER A 223 -26.02 1.27 -0.02
C SER A 223 -24.93 2.34 0.21
N PRO A 224 -25.19 3.41 0.96
CA PRO A 224 -24.14 4.35 1.35
C PRO A 224 -23.04 3.69 2.18
N GLY A 225 -21.78 4.09 1.94
CA GLY A 225 -20.59 3.64 2.66
C GLY A 225 -19.87 2.42 2.07
N ILE A 226 -20.44 1.77 1.05
CA ILE A 226 -19.76 0.71 0.32
C ILE A 226 -19.13 1.22 -0.97
N LYS A 227 -18.16 0.46 -1.48
CA LYS A 227 -17.57 0.72 -2.80
C LYS A 227 -18.55 0.29 -3.89
N LEU A 228 -18.79 1.18 -4.84
CA LEU A 228 -19.61 0.93 -6.01
C LEU A 228 -19.00 -0.21 -6.84
N THR A 229 -19.83 -1.18 -7.20
CA THR A 229 -19.46 -2.28 -8.09
C THR A 229 -20.60 -2.57 -9.05
N SER A 230 -20.26 -2.92 -10.30
CA SER A 230 -21.25 -3.34 -11.29
C SER A 230 -21.48 -4.85 -11.25
N LYS A 231 -22.70 -5.28 -11.58
CA LYS A 231 -23.02 -6.69 -11.83
C LYS A 231 -22.38 -7.20 -13.12
N GLU A 232 -22.06 -6.29 -14.03
CA GLU A 232 -21.48 -6.62 -15.32
C GLU A 232 -19.96 -6.50 -15.28
N ALA A 233 -19.29 -7.56 -15.73
CA ALA A 233 -17.83 -7.60 -15.77
C ALA A 233 -17.26 -6.47 -16.63
N GLY A 234 -16.27 -5.76 -16.10
CA GLY A 234 -15.57 -4.70 -16.81
C GLY A 234 -16.26 -3.34 -16.82
N LYS A 235 -17.45 -3.17 -16.23
CA LYS A 235 -18.08 -1.84 -16.06
C LYS A 235 -17.64 -1.11 -14.79
N THR A 236 -17.13 -1.83 -13.79
CA THR A 236 -16.85 -1.29 -12.45
C THR A 236 -16.00 -0.03 -12.46
N ASP A 237 -14.90 -0.04 -13.21
CA ASP A 237 -13.93 1.07 -13.23
C ASP A 237 -14.17 2.07 -14.38
N LEU A 238 -15.08 1.78 -15.31
CA LEU A 238 -15.31 2.60 -16.50
C LEU A 238 -15.76 4.03 -16.19
N PRO A 239 -16.72 4.28 -15.28
CA PRO A 239 -17.07 5.63 -14.85
C PRO A 239 -15.87 6.51 -14.53
N ALA A 240 -14.97 5.98 -13.69
CA ALA A 240 -13.80 6.72 -13.23
C ALA A 240 -12.82 6.97 -14.38
N GLN A 241 -12.53 5.94 -15.19
CA GLN A 241 -11.63 6.06 -16.34
C GLN A 241 -12.13 7.08 -17.37
N ILE A 242 -13.44 7.11 -17.63
CA ILE A 242 -14.06 8.03 -18.58
C ILE A 242 -13.99 9.47 -18.07
N LEU A 243 -14.39 9.69 -16.82
CA LEU A 243 -14.39 11.03 -16.21
C LEU A 243 -12.96 11.57 -16.03
N GLU A 244 -12.00 10.74 -15.61
CA GLU A 244 -10.59 11.13 -15.54
C GLU A 244 -10.04 11.48 -16.92
N ALA A 245 -10.30 10.65 -17.95
CA ALA A 245 -9.85 10.95 -19.30
C ALA A 245 -10.48 12.23 -19.86
N ALA A 246 -11.75 12.51 -19.52
CA ALA A 246 -12.42 13.75 -19.87
C ALA A 246 -11.75 14.97 -19.19
N GLU A 247 -11.50 14.89 -17.87
CA GLU A 247 -10.82 15.94 -17.09
C GLU A 247 -9.40 16.22 -17.61
N GLU A 248 -8.60 15.17 -17.86
CA GLU A 248 -7.22 15.27 -18.35
C GLU A 248 -7.13 15.94 -19.72
N ASN A 249 -8.13 15.74 -20.58
CA ASN A 249 -8.20 16.35 -21.91
C ASN A 249 -8.98 17.66 -21.93
N GLY A 250 -9.41 18.16 -20.77
CA GLY A 250 -10.11 19.44 -20.63
C GLY A 250 -11.52 19.45 -21.21
N ILE A 251 -12.19 18.31 -21.29
CA ILE A 251 -13.61 18.24 -21.65
C ILE A 251 -14.43 18.65 -20.42
N ALA A 252 -14.99 19.86 -20.47
CA ALA A 252 -15.84 20.39 -19.42
C ALA A 252 -17.32 20.03 -19.65
N GLY A 253 -18.10 20.02 -18.56
CA GLY A 253 -19.55 19.92 -18.64
C GLY A 253 -20.10 18.54 -19.01
N VAL A 254 -19.36 17.47 -18.71
CA VAL A 254 -19.90 16.10 -18.82
C VAL A 254 -21.14 16.00 -17.94
N SER A 255 -22.28 15.72 -18.55
CA SER A 255 -23.60 15.77 -17.90
C SER A 255 -24.25 14.40 -17.83
N HIS A 256 -24.05 13.57 -18.86
CA HIS A 256 -24.62 12.25 -18.96
C HIS A 256 -23.63 11.27 -19.62
N ILE A 257 -23.57 10.04 -19.14
CA ILE A 257 -22.78 8.95 -19.69
C ILE A 257 -23.69 7.72 -19.79
N ASP A 258 -23.93 7.23 -20.99
CA ASP A 258 -24.64 5.97 -21.21
C ASP A 258 -23.63 4.82 -21.24
N LEU A 259 -23.72 3.93 -20.25
CA LEU A 259 -22.95 2.69 -20.15
C LEU A 259 -23.82 1.45 -20.35
N THR A 260 -24.99 1.55 -20.98
CA THR A 260 -25.87 0.40 -21.24
C THR A 260 -25.13 -0.68 -22.01
N ASP A 261 -24.41 -0.31 -23.07
CA ASP A 261 -23.42 -1.17 -23.74
C ASP A 261 -22.00 -0.62 -23.52
N ARG A 262 -21.12 -1.43 -22.90
CA ARG A 262 -19.71 -1.06 -22.65
C ARG A 262 -18.88 -0.90 -23.93
N PHE A 263 -19.39 -1.35 -25.08
CA PHE A 263 -18.74 -1.24 -26.38
C PHE A 263 -19.30 -0.10 -27.24
N ASP A 264 -20.40 0.52 -26.83
CA ASP A 264 -21.04 1.64 -27.50
C ASP A 264 -21.39 2.74 -26.50
N ILE A 265 -20.35 3.30 -25.88
CA ILE A 265 -20.47 4.32 -24.84
C ILE A 265 -20.74 5.67 -25.49
N THR A 266 -21.75 6.38 -25.00
CA THR A 266 -22.06 7.76 -25.40
C THR A 266 -21.97 8.71 -24.21
N ILE A 267 -21.54 9.94 -24.47
CA ILE A 267 -21.30 10.96 -23.45
C ILE A 267 -21.90 12.28 -23.91
N ASP A 268 -22.78 12.86 -23.11
CA ASP A 268 -23.29 14.21 -23.35
C ASP A 268 -22.50 15.24 -22.55
N CYS A 269 -21.97 16.22 -23.26
CA CYS A 269 -21.19 17.32 -22.72
C CYS A 269 -21.97 18.64 -22.83
N GLY A 270 -21.38 19.71 -22.29
CA GLY A 270 -21.90 21.07 -22.43
C GLY A 270 -22.13 21.45 -23.90
N ASP A 271 -22.98 22.47 -24.11
CA ASP A 271 -23.33 22.99 -25.44
C ASP A 271 -24.05 21.98 -26.35
N ASN A 272 -24.74 21.01 -25.76
CA ASN A 272 -25.54 19.98 -26.43
C ASN A 272 -24.70 19.14 -27.43
N ILE A 273 -23.44 18.87 -27.05
CA ILE A 273 -22.53 18.04 -27.81
C ILE A 273 -22.62 16.61 -27.27
N THR A 274 -22.77 15.63 -28.17
CA THR A 274 -22.73 14.19 -27.82
C THR A 274 -21.49 13.57 -28.42
N LEU A 275 -20.71 12.87 -27.61
CA LEU A 275 -19.54 12.10 -28.02
C LEU A 275 -19.92 10.62 -28.09
N GLU A 276 -19.82 10.01 -29.26
CA GLU A 276 -19.95 8.56 -29.43
C GLU A 276 -18.55 7.94 -29.33
N ILE A 277 -18.17 7.49 -28.14
CA ILE A 277 -16.84 6.97 -27.85
C ILE A 277 -16.68 5.53 -28.37
N GLY A 278 -17.76 4.76 -28.37
CA GLY A 278 -17.68 3.31 -28.59
C GLY A 278 -17.10 2.61 -27.37
N GLY A 279 -16.20 1.65 -27.58
CA GLY A 279 -15.55 0.94 -26.47
C GLY A 279 -14.51 1.79 -25.74
N ALA A 280 -14.26 1.44 -24.47
CA ALA A 280 -13.31 2.11 -23.58
C ALA A 280 -11.81 1.90 -23.91
N SER A 281 -11.48 1.45 -25.13
CA SER A 281 -10.08 1.38 -25.59
C SER A 281 -9.61 2.76 -26.04
N ASP A 282 -8.34 3.06 -25.75
CA ASP A 282 -7.67 4.28 -26.19
C ASP A 282 -8.40 5.59 -25.82
N LEU A 283 -9.07 5.60 -24.65
CA LEU A 283 -9.83 6.76 -24.16
C LEU A 283 -9.02 8.05 -24.26
N GLY A 284 -7.75 8.06 -23.83
CA GLY A 284 -6.91 9.26 -23.91
C GLY A 284 -6.77 9.84 -25.32
N ILE A 285 -6.64 8.99 -26.36
CA ILE A 285 -6.53 9.44 -27.75
C ILE A 285 -7.89 9.99 -28.22
N LYS A 286 -8.98 9.26 -27.96
CA LYS A 286 -10.34 9.67 -28.33
C LYS A 286 -10.75 10.99 -27.68
N PHE A 287 -10.43 11.16 -26.40
CA PHE A 287 -10.71 12.38 -25.65
C PHE A 287 -9.85 13.56 -26.12
N ALA A 288 -8.58 13.32 -26.51
CA ALA A 288 -7.74 14.35 -27.12
C ALA A 288 -8.33 14.83 -28.46
N GLU A 289 -8.76 13.90 -29.31
CA GLU A 289 -9.44 14.18 -30.58
C GLU A 289 -10.76 14.92 -30.38
N ALA A 290 -11.59 14.45 -29.44
CA ALA A 290 -12.83 15.11 -29.04
C ALA A 290 -12.57 16.56 -28.60
N SER A 291 -11.54 16.80 -27.78
CA SER A 291 -11.19 18.14 -27.32
C SER A 291 -10.80 19.09 -28.46
N ALA A 292 -10.16 18.56 -29.52
CA ALA A 292 -9.78 19.33 -30.70
C ALA A 292 -11.01 19.66 -31.57
N ALA A 293 -11.94 18.71 -31.72
CA ALA A 293 -13.19 18.90 -32.45
C ALA A 293 -14.12 19.90 -31.73
N ILE A 294 -14.28 19.79 -30.41
CA ILE A 294 -15.10 20.71 -29.60
C ILE A 294 -14.61 22.17 -29.71
N LYS A 295 -13.29 22.39 -29.85
CA LYS A 295 -12.74 23.75 -30.02
C LYS A 295 -13.03 24.37 -31.39
N GLN A 296 -13.28 23.54 -32.41
CA GLN A 296 -13.51 23.99 -33.79
C GLN A 296 -14.99 24.10 -34.12
N GLU A 297 -15.84 23.31 -33.46
CA GLU A 297 -17.26 23.19 -33.74
C GLU A 297 -18.14 24.05 -32.83
N HIS A 298 -19.36 24.32 -33.29
CA HIS A 298 -20.40 25.00 -32.53
C HIS A 298 -21.37 24.00 -31.87
N SER A 299 -22.19 24.46 -30.92
CA SER A 299 -23.22 23.69 -30.19
C SER A 299 -24.15 22.85 -31.10
N ASN A 300 -24.80 21.79 -30.55
CA ASN A 300 -25.71 20.84 -31.24
C ASN A 300 -25.05 19.83 -32.21
N VAL A 301 -23.96 19.20 -31.79
CA VAL A 301 -23.18 18.30 -32.66
C VAL A 301 -23.00 16.91 -32.04
N VAL A 302 -22.98 15.88 -32.87
CA VAL A 302 -22.56 14.52 -32.52
C VAL A 302 -21.18 14.27 -33.11
N ILE A 303 -20.22 13.92 -32.26
CA ILE A 303 -18.85 13.60 -32.64
C ILE A 303 -18.66 12.09 -32.48
N ASP A 304 -18.55 11.39 -33.60
CA ASP A 304 -18.31 9.94 -33.64
C ASP A 304 -16.81 9.66 -33.63
N LEU A 305 -16.38 8.97 -32.57
CA LEU A 305 -15.00 8.61 -32.25
C LEU A 305 -14.82 7.08 -32.25
N ARG A 306 -15.78 6.34 -32.80
CA ARG A 306 -15.73 4.87 -32.88
C ARG A 306 -14.73 4.40 -33.94
N ALA A 307 -14.51 5.20 -34.98
CA ALA A 307 -13.61 4.88 -36.08
C ALA A 307 -12.19 5.43 -35.80
N GLN A 308 -11.18 4.55 -35.84
CA GLN A 308 -9.79 4.87 -35.50
C GLN A 308 -9.07 5.81 -36.50
N GLU A 309 -9.64 6.07 -37.68
CA GLU A 309 -8.95 6.81 -38.75
C GLU A 309 -9.62 8.14 -39.12
N LYS A 310 -10.89 8.37 -38.72
CA LYS A 310 -11.64 9.58 -39.07
C LYS A 310 -12.67 9.93 -38.01
N ILE A 311 -12.62 11.17 -37.53
CA ILE A 311 -13.67 11.79 -36.72
C ILE A 311 -14.84 12.14 -37.65
N PHE A 312 -16.05 11.70 -37.32
CA PHE A 312 -17.26 12.12 -38.03
C PHE A 312 -18.07 13.07 -37.16
N VAL A 313 -18.28 14.28 -37.67
CA VAL A 313 -19.04 15.33 -37.01
C VAL A 313 -20.39 15.44 -37.71
N ARG A 314 -21.49 15.30 -36.96
CA ARG A 314 -22.87 15.35 -37.47
C ARG A 314 -23.68 16.40 -36.73
N ASN A 315 -24.43 17.25 -37.43
CA ASN A 315 -25.34 18.20 -36.78
C ASN A 315 -26.60 17.46 -36.29
N LYS A 316 -27.02 17.71 -35.05
CA LYS A 316 -28.25 17.11 -34.49
C LYS A 316 -29.51 17.58 -35.22
N ASN A 317 -29.52 18.81 -35.74
CA ASN A 317 -30.68 19.39 -36.42
C ASN A 317 -30.95 18.74 -37.79
N ASP A 318 -29.93 18.16 -38.44
CA ASP A 318 -30.08 17.50 -39.74
C ASP A 318 -30.81 16.14 -39.63
N GLN A 319 -30.90 15.56 -38.43
CA GLN A 319 -31.64 14.32 -38.19
C GLN A 319 -33.14 14.55 -37.95
N GLU A 320 -33.56 15.76 -37.58
CA GLU A 320 -34.96 16.07 -37.27
C GLU A 320 -35.80 16.37 -38.52
N GLN A 321 -35.18 16.45 -39.71
CA GLN A 321 -35.86 16.71 -40.99
C GLN A 321 -36.28 15.46 -41.79
N VAL A 322 -36.18 14.25 -41.21
CA VAL A 322 -36.68 13.01 -41.85
C VAL A 322 -37.93 12.52 -41.15
N LEU A 323 -38.99 13.34 -41.17
CA LEU A 323 -40.36 12.84 -41.10
C LEU A 323 -40.92 12.96 -42.53
N PRO A 324 -41.46 11.89 -43.16
CA PRO A 324 -42.13 12.07 -44.44
C PRO A 324 -43.35 12.96 -44.23
N ASP A 325 -43.27 14.17 -44.79
CA ASP A 325 -44.39 15.05 -45.07
C ASP A 325 -45.41 14.28 -45.90
N LEU A 326 -46.46 13.76 -45.25
CA LEU A 326 -47.69 13.39 -45.94
C LEU A 326 -48.37 14.70 -46.33
N GLY A 327 -47.88 15.29 -47.42
CA GLY A 327 -48.44 16.48 -48.03
C GLY A 327 -49.91 16.28 -48.42
N PRO A 328 -50.64 17.40 -48.59
CA PRO A 328 -52.09 17.42 -48.64
C PRO A 328 -52.61 16.89 -49.98
N THR A 329 -53.59 15.98 -49.94
CA THR A 329 -54.36 15.64 -51.14
C THR A 329 -55.54 16.61 -51.22
N SER A 330 -55.42 17.60 -52.09
CA SER A 330 -56.49 18.54 -52.45
C SER A 330 -57.53 17.89 -53.36
N GLU A 331 -58.80 18.04 -52.97
CA GLU A 331 -60.03 18.33 -53.74
C GLU A 331 -60.25 17.75 -55.16
N GLY A 332 -61.45 17.18 -55.34
CA GLY A 332 -62.05 16.88 -56.64
C GLY A 332 -63.54 16.53 -56.55
N THR A 333 -64.38 17.56 -56.66
CA THR A 333 -65.85 17.64 -56.62
C THR A 333 -66.60 16.83 -57.70
N ALA A 334 -67.71 16.17 -57.31
CA ALA A 334 -68.93 15.83 -58.08
C ALA A 334 -69.78 14.90 -57.17
N GLU A 335 -71.10 14.91 -57.03
CA GLU A 335 -72.23 15.67 -57.59
C GLU A 335 -73.47 15.33 -56.71
N ALA A 336 -74.54 16.10 -56.85
CA ALA A 336 -75.73 16.11 -56.00
C ALA A 336 -76.57 14.81 -56.00
N GLY A 337 -77.29 14.57 -54.89
CA GLY A 337 -78.35 13.57 -54.77
C GLY A 337 -79.17 13.76 -53.50
N SER A 338 -80.34 14.36 -53.66
CA SER A 338 -81.30 14.78 -52.62
C SER A 338 -82.07 13.64 -51.95
N ALA A 339 -82.69 13.99 -50.79
CA ALA A 339 -83.80 13.33 -50.08
C ALA A 339 -83.43 12.06 -49.28
N GLU A 340 -84.01 11.73 -48.12
CA GLU A 340 -85.24 12.16 -47.47
C GLU A 340 -85.20 11.77 -45.97
N VAL A 341 -86.01 12.48 -45.19
CA VAL A 341 -86.40 12.24 -43.79
C VAL A 341 -86.93 10.81 -43.58
N THR A 342 -86.70 10.19 -42.41
CA THR A 342 -87.74 9.50 -41.60
C THR A 342 -87.17 9.04 -40.24
N ALA A 343 -87.94 9.32 -39.19
CA ALA A 343 -87.78 8.91 -37.79
C ALA A 343 -88.51 7.58 -37.50
N GLU A 344 -88.37 7.08 -36.27
CA GLU A 344 -88.98 5.85 -35.68
C GLU A 344 -88.29 4.53 -36.08
N GLN A 345 -87.96 3.59 -35.18
CA GLN A 345 -88.41 3.26 -33.82
C GLN A 345 -87.25 2.86 -32.91
#